data_AF-A0A662UW02-F1
#
_entry.id   AF-A0A662UW02-F1
#
_cell.length_a   1.000
_cell.length_b   1.000
_cell.length_c   1.000
_cell.angle_alpha   90.00
_cell.angle_beta   90.00
_cell.angle_gamma   90.00
#
_symmetry.space_group_name_H-M   'P 1'
#
loop_
_entity.id
_entity.type
_entity.pdbx_description
1 polymer ?
#
loop_
_entity_poly.entity_id
_entity_poly.type
_entity_poly.pdbx_seq_one_letter_code
_entity_poly.pdbx_strand_id
1 'polypeptide(L)'
;MGTKLVKIDDQLYEQLKQYCEKNNLTIREYVEESIKIRLYGGEDKPIKGIKDKIIPLNYPDRCHVCGKPLKKGELAYWIRYTFTDNTTKSIVVCLDCYYKDTALAEWYLKKKRLESIVRGLKKKADQLANAIQTLEDMKSLADIKRELMGLWFNFMTLVNKNQLDQETLEKFLIKIEDLADKIDQITLSLKLEIKKPSTMKKIYETIKRRART
;
A
#
# COMPACT_ATOMS: atom_id res chain seq x y z
N MET A 1 -26.98 -9.89 -29.44
CA MET A 1 -26.53 -11.12 -30.14
C MET A 1 -27.50 -11.37 -31.28
N GLY A 2 -27.02 -11.46 -32.52
CA GLY A 2 -27.89 -11.65 -33.68
C GLY A 2 -28.32 -13.10 -33.85
N THR A 3 -29.59 -13.33 -34.17
CA THR A 3 -30.11 -14.66 -34.51
C THR A 3 -29.43 -15.17 -35.78
N LYS A 4 -28.95 -16.42 -35.76
CA LYS A 4 -28.38 -17.11 -36.92
C LYS A 4 -29.29 -18.27 -37.30
N LEU A 5 -29.69 -18.33 -38.56
CA LEU A 5 -30.55 -19.38 -39.09
C LEU A 5 -29.67 -20.49 -39.68
N VAL A 6 -29.91 -21.73 -39.26
CA VAL A 6 -29.27 -22.93 -39.80
C VAL A 6 -30.37 -23.77 -40.43
N LYS A 7 -30.17 -24.17 -41.70
CA LYS A 7 -31.08 -25.08 -42.39
C LYS A 7 -30.68 -26.52 -42.06
N ILE A 8 -31.66 -27.31 -41.66
CA ILE A 8 -31.50 -28.74 -41.37
C ILE A 8 -32.61 -29.50 -42.08
N ASP A 9 -32.37 -30.79 -42.33
CA ASP A 9 -33.33 -31.68 -42.95
C ASP A 9 -34.55 -31.92 -42.04
N ASP A 10 -35.74 -32.05 -42.63
CA ASP A 10 -37.00 -32.20 -41.89
C ASP A 10 -37.04 -33.49 -41.06
N GLN A 11 -36.44 -34.59 -41.54
CA GLN A 11 -36.37 -35.84 -40.78
C GLN A 11 -35.46 -35.70 -39.55
N LEU A 12 -34.34 -35.00 -39.71
CA LEU A 12 -33.40 -34.73 -38.62
C LEU A 12 -34.03 -33.81 -37.58
N TYR A 13 -34.78 -32.80 -38.01
CA TYR A 13 -35.49 -31.90 -37.10
C TYR A 13 -36.52 -32.64 -36.26
N GLU A 14 -37.27 -33.56 -36.85
CA GLU A 14 -38.27 -34.33 -36.13
C GLU A 14 -37.63 -35.27 -35.09
N GLN A 15 -36.49 -35.90 -35.43
CA GLN A 15 -35.71 -36.70 -34.47
C GLN A 15 -35.16 -35.85 -33.32
N LEU A 16 -34.62 -34.67 -33.63
CA LEU A 16 -34.13 -33.70 -32.64
C LEU A 16 -35.25 -33.28 -31.69
N LYS A 17 -36.43 -32.96 -32.23
CA LYS A 17 -37.61 -32.56 -31.47
C LYS A 17 -38.06 -33.68 -30.52
N GLN A 18 -38.21 -34.91 -31.02
CA GLN A 18 -38.58 -36.06 -30.20
C GLN A 18 -37.57 -36.33 -29.08
N TYR A 19 -36.27 -36.17 -29.36
CA TYR A 19 -35.22 -36.33 -28.34
C TYR A 19 -35.30 -35.22 -27.28
N CYS A 20 -35.50 -33.98 -27.69
CA CYS A 20 -35.62 -32.83 -26.79
C CYS A 20 -36.87 -32.92 -25.89
N GLU A 21 -38.01 -33.36 -26.45
CA GLU A 21 -39.25 -33.59 -25.69
C GLU A 21 -39.09 -34.71 -24.65
N LYS A 22 -38.41 -35.80 -24.99
CA LYS A 22 -38.14 -36.91 -24.05
C LYS A 22 -37.24 -36.50 -22.88
N ASN A 23 -36.31 -35.58 -23.11
CA ASN A 23 -35.32 -35.15 -22.12
C ASN A 23 -35.64 -33.79 -21.49
N ASN A 24 -36.80 -33.20 -21.80
CA ASN A 24 -37.25 -31.90 -21.31
C ASN A 24 -36.23 -30.76 -21.56
N LEU A 25 -35.62 -30.75 -22.76
CA LEU A 25 -34.64 -29.77 -23.19
C LEU A 25 -35.20 -28.92 -24.34
N THR A 26 -34.73 -27.68 -24.50
CA THR A 26 -35.03 -26.93 -25.73
C THR A 26 -34.08 -27.33 -26.85
N ILE A 27 -34.57 -27.35 -28.09
CA ILE A 27 -33.74 -27.65 -29.29
C ILE A 27 -32.53 -26.72 -29.36
N ARG A 28 -32.70 -25.46 -28.95
CA ARG A 28 -31.62 -24.48 -28.90
C ARG A 28 -30.52 -24.88 -27.91
N GLU A 29 -30.90 -25.22 -26.66
CA GLU A 29 -29.93 -25.63 -25.63
C GLU A 29 -29.17 -26.87 -26.06
N TYR A 30 -29.88 -27.87 -26.59
CA TYR A 30 -29.28 -29.11 -27.06
C TYR A 30 -28.29 -28.87 -28.21
N VAL A 31 -28.64 -28.03 -29.18
CA VAL A 31 -27.77 -27.71 -30.32
C VAL A 31 -26.56 -26.89 -29.87
N GLU A 32 -26.75 -25.89 -29.01
CA GLU A 32 -25.64 -25.09 -28.47
C GLU A 32 -24.68 -25.95 -27.63
N GLU A 33 -25.19 -26.85 -26.79
CA GLU A 33 -24.37 -27.80 -26.04
C GLU A 33 -23.65 -28.79 -26.95
N SER A 34 -24.33 -29.37 -27.92
CA SER A 34 -23.72 -30.33 -28.87
C SER A 34 -22.61 -29.70 -29.70
N ILE A 35 -22.81 -28.45 -30.15
CA ILE A 35 -21.79 -27.67 -30.87
C ILE A 35 -20.62 -27.34 -29.93
N LYS A 36 -20.89 -26.93 -28.68
CA LYS A 36 -19.84 -26.69 -27.68
C LYS A 36 -19.05 -27.97 -27.39
N ILE A 37 -19.71 -29.11 -27.21
CA ILE A 37 -19.10 -30.41 -27.00
C ILE A 37 -18.16 -30.75 -28.16
N ARG A 38 -18.61 -30.53 -29.41
CA ARG A 38 -17.81 -30.85 -30.60
C ARG A 38 -16.64 -29.88 -30.83
N LEU A 39 -16.81 -28.60 -30.51
CA LEU A 39 -15.77 -27.57 -30.68
C LEU A 39 -14.74 -27.56 -29.53
N TYR A 40 -15.16 -27.87 -28.30
CA TYR A 40 -14.34 -27.78 -27.10
C TYR A 40 -13.95 -29.16 -26.51
N GLY A 41 -14.32 -30.27 -27.15
CA GLY A 41 -13.81 -31.61 -26.84
C GLY A 41 -14.28 -32.18 -25.50
N GLY A 42 -15.54 -31.96 -25.13
CA GLY A 42 -16.12 -32.57 -23.92
C GLY A 42 -16.53 -34.03 -24.18
N GLU A 43 -15.97 -34.99 -23.45
CA GLU A 43 -16.32 -36.41 -23.56
C GLU A 43 -17.82 -36.65 -23.23
N ASP A 44 -18.44 -37.55 -24.00
CA ASP A 44 -19.85 -38.00 -24.08
C ASP A 44 -20.56 -38.44 -22.78
N LYS A 45 -20.01 -38.19 -21.59
CA LYS A 45 -20.48 -38.81 -20.34
C LYS A 45 -20.97 -37.78 -19.32
N PRO A 46 -22.21 -37.89 -18.82
CA PRO A 46 -22.68 -37.02 -17.76
C PRO A 46 -21.86 -37.22 -16.49
N ILE A 47 -21.50 -36.11 -15.84
CA ILE A 47 -20.69 -36.08 -14.62
C ILE A 47 -21.61 -36.35 -13.42
N LYS A 48 -21.34 -37.43 -12.69
CA LYS A 48 -22.06 -37.83 -11.47
C LYS A 48 -21.55 -37.10 -10.22
N GLY A 49 -20.28 -36.70 -10.20
CA GLY A 49 -19.70 -35.97 -9.09
C GLY A 49 -18.30 -35.47 -9.34
N ILE A 50 -17.97 -34.36 -8.70
CA ILE A 50 -16.65 -33.71 -8.77
C ILE A 50 -16.06 -33.74 -7.36
N LYS A 51 -14.83 -34.23 -7.24
CA LYS A 51 -14.03 -34.10 -6.01
C LYS A 51 -12.79 -33.28 -6.33
N ASP A 52 -12.63 -32.18 -5.64
CA ASP A 52 -11.48 -31.30 -5.80
C ASP A 52 -10.76 -31.08 -4.46
N LYS A 53 -9.43 -31.01 -4.53
CA LYS A 53 -8.57 -30.70 -3.38
C LYS A 53 -7.21 -30.20 -3.83
N ILE A 54 -6.60 -29.34 -3.02
CA ILE A 54 -5.18 -29.01 -3.16
C ILE A 54 -4.39 -30.12 -2.48
N ILE A 55 -3.52 -30.79 -3.23
CA ILE A 55 -2.67 -31.87 -2.72
C ILE A 55 -1.22 -31.69 -3.16
N PRO A 56 -0.26 -32.15 -2.34
CA PRO A 56 1.10 -32.38 -2.83
C PRO A 56 1.10 -33.54 -3.83
N LEU A 57 1.82 -33.37 -4.95
CA LEU A 57 1.93 -34.40 -5.97
C LEU A 57 2.84 -35.55 -5.53
N ASN A 58 2.33 -36.78 -5.59
CA ASN A 58 3.12 -37.97 -5.30
C ASN A 58 4.06 -38.38 -6.46
N TYR A 59 3.73 -37.95 -7.68
CA TYR A 59 4.45 -38.22 -8.92
C TYR A 59 4.54 -36.94 -9.76
N PRO A 60 5.59 -36.77 -10.59
CA PRO A 60 5.66 -35.64 -11.51
C PRO A 60 4.52 -35.73 -12.54
N ASP A 61 3.91 -34.59 -12.84
CA ASP A 61 2.77 -34.49 -13.76
C ASP A 61 2.86 -33.18 -14.56
N ARG A 62 1.89 -32.88 -15.42
CA ARG A 62 1.79 -31.60 -16.14
C ARG A 62 0.46 -30.93 -15.88
N CYS A 63 0.50 -29.60 -15.75
CA CYS A 63 -0.72 -28.81 -15.65
C CYS A 63 -1.57 -28.98 -16.91
N HIS A 64 -2.84 -29.34 -16.75
CA HIS A 64 -3.77 -29.50 -17.86
C HIS A 64 -4.10 -28.19 -18.59
N VAL A 65 -4.03 -27.05 -17.89
CA VAL A 65 -4.37 -25.73 -18.45
C VAL A 65 -3.21 -25.10 -19.21
N CYS A 66 -2.01 -25.12 -18.64
CA CYS A 66 -0.84 -24.41 -19.21
C CYS A 66 0.31 -25.33 -19.65
N GLY A 67 0.20 -26.65 -19.45
CA GLY A 67 1.24 -27.62 -19.83
C GLY A 67 2.52 -27.58 -18.98
N LYS A 68 2.61 -26.69 -17.98
CA LYS A 68 3.80 -26.56 -17.11
C LYS A 68 4.09 -27.89 -16.40
N PRO A 69 5.35 -28.37 -16.41
CA PRO A 69 5.73 -29.57 -15.66
C PRO A 69 5.70 -29.28 -14.16
N LEU A 70 5.06 -30.17 -13.41
CA LEU A 70 4.94 -30.14 -11.96
C LEU A 70 5.79 -31.26 -11.36
N LYS A 71 6.56 -30.93 -10.32
CA LYS A 71 7.48 -31.87 -9.68
C LYS A 71 6.78 -32.65 -8.57
N LYS A 72 7.32 -33.82 -8.24
CA LYS A 72 6.94 -34.55 -7.03
C LYS A 72 7.14 -33.66 -5.79
N GLY A 73 6.14 -33.61 -4.92
CA GLY A 73 6.09 -32.76 -3.73
C GLY A 73 5.53 -31.35 -3.96
N GLU A 74 5.35 -30.93 -5.21
CA GLU A 74 4.76 -29.62 -5.53
C GLU A 74 3.25 -29.62 -5.27
N LEU A 75 2.73 -28.53 -4.71
CA LEU A 75 1.29 -28.38 -4.46
C LEU A 75 0.57 -28.11 -5.78
N ALA A 76 -0.47 -28.90 -6.06
CA ALA A 76 -1.30 -28.74 -7.24
C ALA A 76 -2.79 -28.89 -6.89
N TYR A 77 -3.63 -28.27 -7.68
CA TYR A 77 -5.08 -28.44 -7.59
C TYR A 77 -5.47 -29.69 -8.37
N TRP A 78 -5.98 -30.70 -7.67
CA TRP A 78 -6.38 -31.97 -8.23
C TRP A 78 -7.90 -32.07 -8.29
N ILE A 79 -8.42 -32.38 -9.47
CA ILE A 79 -9.84 -32.54 -9.73
C ILE A 79 -10.08 -33.96 -10.22
N ARG A 80 -10.98 -34.69 -9.56
CA ARG A 80 -11.45 -36.00 -9.99
C ARG A 80 -12.91 -35.94 -10.40
N TYR A 81 -13.14 -36.19 -11.68
CA TYR A 81 -14.47 -36.37 -12.25
C TYR A 81 -14.88 -37.82 -12.10
N THR A 82 -16.07 -38.05 -11.58
CA THR A 82 -16.74 -39.35 -11.57
C THR A 82 -17.89 -39.28 -12.54
N PHE A 83 -17.89 -40.13 -13.56
CA PHE A 83 -18.96 -40.19 -14.56
C PHE A 83 -20.07 -41.15 -14.10
N THR A 84 -21.23 -41.09 -14.75
CA THR A 84 -22.37 -41.98 -14.47
C THR A 84 -22.01 -43.46 -14.55
N ASP A 85 -21.09 -43.84 -15.43
CA ASP A 85 -20.60 -45.22 -15.61
C ASP A 85 -19.64 -45.68 -14.49
N ASN A 86 -19.50 -44.91 -13.41
CA ASN A 86 -18.49 -45.08 -12.36
C ASN A 86 -17.03 -45.02 -12.85
N THR A 87 -16.79 -44.65 -14.12
CA THR A 87 -15.45 -44.32 -14.59
C THR A 87 -14.96 -43.02 -13.96
N THR A 88 -13.66 -42.91 -13.72
CA THR A 88 -13.08 -41.71 -13.09
C THR A 88 -11.92 -41.16 -13.89
N LYS A 89 -11.89 -39.84 -14.09
CA LYS A 89 -10.79 -39.11 -14.74
C LYS A 89 -10.25 -38.07 -13.78
N SER A 90 -8.93 -38.04 -13.61
CA SER A 90 -8.26 -37.05 -12.78
C SER A 90 -7.50 -36.05 -13.64
N ILE A 91 -7.62 -34.78 -13.27
CA ILE A 91 -6.92 -33.67 -13.91
C ILE A 91 -6.13 -32.93 -12.84
N VAL A 92 -4.90 -32.55 -13.16
CA VAL A 92 -4.02 -31.75 -12.30
C VAL A 92 -3.85 -30.36 -12.92
N VAL A 93 -4.04 -29.33 -12.10
CA VAL A 93 -3.90 -27.92 -12.48
C VAL A 93 -2.87 -27.27 -11.55
N CYS A 94 -1.94 -26.50 -12.10
CA CYS A 94 -0.99 -25.74 -11.28
C CYS A 94 -1.72 -24.64 -10.50
N LEU A 95 -1.21 -24.29 -9.32
CA LEU A 95 -1.80 -23.24 -8.50
C LEU A 95 -1.88 -21.89 -9.23
N ASP A 96 -0.89 -21.60 -10.08
CA ASP A 96 -0.88 -20.38 -10.91
C ASP A 96 -2.11 -20.29 -11.83
N CYS A 97 -2.55 -21.42 -12.40
CA CYS A 97 -3.74 -21.47 -13.26
C CYS A 97 -5.03 -21.53 -12.43
N TYR A 98 -5.01 -22.18 -11.27
CA TYR A 98 -6.16 -22.24 -10.37
C TYR A 98 -6.53 -20.85 -9.80
N TYR A 99 -5.54 -20.05 -9.40
CA TYR A 99 -5.78 -18.75 -8.78
C TYR A 99 -6.06 -17.59 -9.77
N LYS A 100 -6.03 -17.83 -11.08
CA LYS A 100 -6.22 -16.77 -12.09
C LYS A 100 -7.64 -16.18 -12.10
N ASP A 101 -8.68 -16.97 -11.86
CA ASP A 101 -10.05 -16.54 -12.15
C ASP A 101 -10.86 -16.07 -10.92
N THR A 102 -10.55 -16.56 -9.72
CA THR A 102 -11.29 -16.18 -8.48
C THR A 102 -10.43 -15.44 -7.47
N ALA A 103 -9.16 -15.82 -7.33
CA ALA A 103 -8.26 -15.20 -6.36
C ALA A 103 -7.73 -13.83 -6.82
N LEU A 104 -7.64 -13.55 -8.13
CA LEU A 104 -7.12 -12.27 -8.61
C LEU A 104 -7.97 -11.08 -8.13
N ALA A 105 -9.31 -11.22 -8.14
CA ALA A 105 -10.23 -10.18 -7.69
C ALA A 105 -10.13 -9.94 -6.17
N GLU A 106 -10.10 -11.00 -5.37
CA GLU A 106 -9.94 -10.91 -3.91
C GLU A 106 -8.58 -10.32 -3.52
N TRP A 107 -7.50 -10.74 -4.19
CA TRP A 107 -6.17 -10.19 -3.99
C TRP A 107 -6.06 -8.72 -4.42
N TYR A 108 -6.73 -8.33 -5.51
CA TYR A 108 -6.76 -6.94 -5.95
C TYR A 108 -7.48 -6.04 -4.93
N LEU A 109 -8.62 -6.49 -4.39
CA LEU A 109 -9.32 -5.79 -3.31
C LEU A 109 -8.48 -5.71 -2.04
N LYS A 110 -7.81 -6.79 -1.67
CA LYS A 110 -6.92 -6.85 -0.50
C LYS A 110 -5.71 -5.91 -0.66
N LYS A 111 -5.10 -5.87 -1.84
CA LYS A 111 -4.02 -4.94 -2.18
C LYS A 111 -4.47 -3.48 -2.04
N LYS A 112 -5.61 -3.11 -2.62
CA LYS A 112 -6.16 -1.76 -2.53
C LYS A 112 -6.47 -1.35 -1.07
N ARG A 113 -6.97 -2.28 -0.25
CA ARG A 113 -7.18 -2.07 1.18
C ARG A 113 -5.86 -1.82 1.91
N LEU A 114 -4.84 -2.63 1.65
CA LEU A 114 -3.51 -2.46 2.25
C LEU A 114 -2.87 -1.13 1.84
N GLU A 115 -2.97 -0.73 0.57
CA GLU A 115 -2.49 0.57 0.10
C GLU A 115 -3.17 1.74 0.82
N SER A 116 -4.49 1.66 1.06
CA SER A 116 -5.21 2.67 1.83
C SER A 116 -4.73 2.76 3.28
N ILE A 117 -4.51 1.61 3.93
CA ILE A 117 -3.96 1.53 5.29
C ILE A 117 -2.57 2.16 5.34
N VAL A 118 -1.69 1.81 4.38
CA VAL A 118 -0.33 2.38 4.28
C VAL A 118 -0.38 3.90 4.12
N ARG A 119 -1.28 4.44 3.28
CA ARG A 119 -1.46 5.90 3.16
C ARG A 119 -1.93 6.53 4.47
N GLY A 120 -2.83 5.87 5.20
CA GLY A 120 -3.29 6.33 6.51
C GLY A 120 -2.18 6.34 7.56
N LEU A 121 -1.38 5.27 7.60
CA LEU A 121 -0.22 5.17 8.49
C LEU A 121 0.84 6.22 8.16
N LYS A 122 1.12 6.45 6.87
CA LYS A 122 2.05 7.49 6.43
C LYS A 122 1.61 8.87 6.92
N LYS A 123 0.33 9.22 6.73
CA LYS A 123 -0.21 10.50 7.25
C LYS A 123 -0.04 10.65 8.77
N LYS A 124 -0.26 9.57 9.54
CA LYS A 124 -0.06 9.59 10.99
C LYS A 124 1.41 9.75 11.36
N ALA A 125 2.31 9.08 10.64
CA ALA A 125 3.75 9.22 10.83
C ALA A 125 4.20 10.67 10.53
N ASP A 126 3.73 11.26 9.44
CA ASP A 126 4.01 12.65 9.08
C ASP A 126 3.50 13.64 10.15
N GLN A 127 2.29 13.41 10.69
CA GLN A 127 1.73 14.20 11.79
C GLN A 127 2.56 14.10 13.08
N LEU A 128 2.99 12.89 13.43
CA LEU A 128 3.84 12.67 14.61
C LEU A 128 5.23 13.28 14.42
N ALA A 129 5.81 13.18 13.24
CA ALA A 129 7.08 13.81 12.92
C ALA A 129 7.01 15.34 13.09
N ASN A 130 5.94 15.96 12.59
CA ASN A 130 5.72 17.39 12.79
C ASN A 130 5.57 17.75 14.27
N ALA A 131 4.82 16.96 15.04
CA ALA A 131 4.65 17.19 16.48
C ALA A 131 5.98 17.07 17.25
N ILE A 132 6.80 16.06 16.92
CA ILE A 132 8.14 15.88 17.50
C ILE A 132 9.02 17.09 17.18
N GLN A 133 9.06 17.53 15.93
CA GLN A 133 9.82 18.71 15.53
C GLN A 133 9.42 19.94 16.36
N THR A 134 8.11 20.14 16.55
CA THR A 134 7.61 21.29 17.32
C THR A 134 8.04 21.23 18.79
N LEU A 135 8.03 20.03 19.38
CA LEU A 135 8.47 19.80 20.77
C LEU A 135 9.99 19.98 20.91
N GLU A 136 10.78 19.55 19.93
CA GLU A 136 12.22 19.75 19.90
C GLU A 136 12.58 21.23 19.78
N ASP A 137 11.86 21.99 18.94
CA ASP A 137 12.02 23.44 18.83
C ASP A 137 11.68 24.13 20.16
N MET A 138 10.57 23.73 20.81
CA MET A 138 10.18 24.25 22.13
C MET A 138 11.23 23.95 23.21
N LYS A 139 11.78 22.74 23.21
CA LYS A 139 12.85 22.36 24.14
C LYS A 139 14.10 23.22 23.91
N SER A 140 14.48 23.40 22.65
CA SER A 140 15.64 24.20 22.26
C SER A 140 15.49 25.67 22.71
N LEU A 141 14.29 26.25 22.57
CA LEU A 141 13.97 27.58 23.11
C LEU A 141 14.07 27.64 24.64
N ALA A 142 13.59 26.60 25.33
CA ALA A 142 13.68 26.52 26.79
C ALA A 142 15.14 26.44 27.28
N ASP A 143 15.99 25.70 26.56
CA ASP A 143 17.41 25.57 26.86
C ASP A 143 18.14 26.90 26.64
N ILE A 144 17.87 27.61 25.53
CA ILE A 144 18.38 28.98 25.29
C ILE A 144 17.95 29.94 26.39
N LYS A 145 16.68 29.89 26.82
CA LYS A 145 16.19 30.72 27.93
C LYS A 145 16.96 30.44 29.22
N ARG A 146 17.28 29.17 29.49
CA ARG A 146 18.08 28.77 30.66
C ARG A 146 19.52 29.30 30.54
N GLU A 147 20.14 29.20 29.36
CA GLU A 147 21.47 29.74 29.07
C GLU A 147 21.51 31.28 29.27
N LEU A 148 20.51 32.01 28.75
CA LEU A 148 20.38 33.46 28.94
C LEU A 148 20.23 33.86 30.40
N MET A 149 19.38 33.17 31.17
CA MET A 149 19.23 33.43 32.60
C MET A 149 20.52 33.14 33.37
N GLY A 150 21.23 32.08 33.01
CA GLY A 150 22.54 31.75 33.60
C GLY A 150 23.58 32.83 33.30
N LEU A 151 23.65 33.29 32.04
CA LEU A 151 24.52 34.40 31.64
C LEU A 151 24.17 35.69 32.39
N TRP A 152 22.89 36.04 32.47
CA TRP A 152 22.43 37.21 33.20
C TRP A 152 22.80 37.16 34.69
N PHE A 153 22.60 36.01 35.34
CA PHE A 153 22.96 35.83 36.75
C PHE A 153 24.47 35.92 36.96
N ASN A 154 25.26 35.31 36.07
CA ASN A 154 26.72 35.41 36.10
C ASN A 154 27.21 36.85 35.90
N PHE A 155 26.61 37.57 34.94
CA PHE A 155 26.91 38.99 34.70
C PHE A 155 26.58 39.83 35.93
N MET A 156 25.38 39.71 36.50
CA MET A 156 24.99 40.43 37.72
C MET A 156 25.92 40.11 38.90
N THR A 157 26.39 38.86 39.01
CA THR A 157 27.34 38.46 40.05
C THR A 157 28.71 39.11 39.85
N LEU A 158 29.19 39.22 38.61
CA LEU A 158 30.45 39.88 38.27
C LEU A 158 30.38 41.41 38.46
N VAL A 159 29.25 42.02 38.10
CA VAL A 159 28.93 43.43 38.36
C VAL A 159 28.98 43.71 39.86
N ASN A 160 28.26 42.92 40.66
CA ASN A 160 28.21 43.11 42.11
C ASN A 160 29.56 42.91 42.81
N LYS A 161 30.48 42.14 42.21
CA LYS A 161 31.84 41.92 42.72
C LYS A 161 32.87 42.93 42.22
N ASN A 162 32.50 43.90 41.37
CA ASN A 162 33.40 44.83 40.70
C ASN A 162 34.56 44.14 39.93
N GLN A 163 34.30 42.96 39.37
CA GLN A 163 35.29 42.15 38.62
C GLN A 163 35.04 42.21 37.11
N LEU A 164 34.58 43.36 36.60
CA LEU A 164 34.39 43.58 35.17
C LEU A 164 35.68 44.11 34.56
N ASP A 165 36.49 43.20 34.04
CA ASP A 165 37.57 43.53 33.11
C ASP A 165 37.07 43.48 31.66
N GLN A 166 37.86 44.07 30.76
CA GLN A 166 37.52 44.18 29.34
C GLN A 166 37.47 42.79 28.67
N GLU A 167 38.29 41.85 29.12
CA GLU A 167 38.32 40.47 28.60
C GLU A 167 37.05 39.67 28.96
N THR A 168 36.49 39.87 30.15
CA THR A 168 35.24 39.20 30.56
C THR A 168 34.03 39.80 29.83
N LEU A 169 34.06 41.09 29.51
CA LEU A 169 33.05 41.74 28.66
C LEU A 169 33.06 41.20 27.23
N GLU A 170 34.23 41.02 26.61
CA GLU A 170 34.35 40.42 25.28
C GLU A 170 33.84 38.98 25.26
N LYS A 171 34.22 38.15 26.24
CA LYS A 171 33.71 36.77 26.38
C LYS A 171 32.20 36.72 26.58
N PHE A 172 31.63 37.73 27.24
CA PHE A 172 30.18 37.83 27.45
C PHE A 172 29.45 38.20 26.16
N LEU A 173 29.98 39.15 25.39
CA LEU A 173 29.42 39.57 24.10
C LEU A 173 29.45 38.43 23.09
N ILE A 174 30.56 37.68 23.00
CA ILE A 174 30.67 36.50 22.12
C ILE A 174 29.58 35.47 22.47
N LYS A 175 29.36 35.19 23.76
CA LYS A 175 28.30 34.25 24.18
C LYS A 175 26.88 34.74 23.88
N ILE A 176 26.66 36.05 23.91
CA ILE A 176 25.37 36.64 23.53
C ILE A 176 25.17 36.52 22.01
N GLU A 177 26.22 36.76 21.22
CA GLU A 177 26.18 36.57 19.76
C GLU A 177 25.91 35.11 19.39
N ASP A 178 26.60 34.15 20.03
CA ASP A 178 26.33 32.71 19.84
C ASP A 178 24.88 32.34 20.16
N LEU A 179 24.31 32.91 21.22
CA LEU A 179 22.92 32.69 21.59
C LEU A 179 21.94 33.36 20.62
N ALA A 180 22.28 34.55 20.12
CA ALA A 180 21.49 35.23 19.09
C ALA A 180 21.47 34.42 17.78
N ASP A 181 22.61 33.86 17.38
CA ASP A 181 22.71 33.00 16.19
C ASP A 181 21.90 31.69 16.35
N LYS A 182 21.95 31.07 17.53
CA LYS A 182 21.09 29.90 17.84
C LYS A 182 19.60 30.26 17.81
N ILE A 183 19.21 31.42 18.32
CA ILE A 183 17.84 31.92 18.24
C ILE A 183 17.44 32.15 16.78
N ASP A 184 18.30 32.75 15.97
CA ASP A 184 18.03 32.98 14.55
C ASP A 184 17.87 31.66 13.78
N GLN A 185 18.69 30.64 14.07
CA GLN A 185 18.53 29.29 13.49
C GLN A 185 17.21 28.64 13.85
N ILE A 186 16.80 28.72 15.12
CA ILE A 186 15.50 28.20 15.57
C ILE A 186 14.35 29.04 15.01
N THR A 187 14.54 30.35 14.85
CA THR A 187 13.54 31.22 14.23
C THR A 187 13.38 30.91 12.74
N LEU A 188 14.46 30.53 12.05
CA LEU A 188 14.43 30.03 10.67
C LEU A 188 13.72 28.68 10.55
N SER A 189 13.94 27.75 11.50
CA SER A 189 13.23 26.47 11.53
C SER A 189 11.75 26.64 11.87
N LEU A 190 11.42 27.61 12.73
CA LEU A 190 10.05 27.93 13.14
C LEU A 190 9.26 28.79 12.15
N LYS A 191 9.85 29.39 11.11
CA LYS A 191 9.11 30.18 10.10
C LYS A 191 7.95 29.35 9.50
N LEU A 192 6.65 29.42 9.80
CA LEU A 192 5.72 30.41 10.39
C LEU A 192 6.17 31.87 10.26
N GLU A 193 5.60 32.56 9.28
CA GLU A 193 5.75 33.99 8.98
C GLU A 193 5.78 34.93 10.20
N ILE A 194 6.93 35.08 10.87
CA ILE A 194 7.10 36.15 11.86
C ILE A 194 7.73 37.33 11.12
N LYS A 195 6.90 38.32 10.79
CA LYS A 195 7.35 39.65 10.36
C LYS A 195 8.34 40.20 11.39
N LYS A 196 9.59 40.42 10.99
CA LYS A 196 10.64 41.03 11.83
C LYS A 196 10.10 42.28 12.54
N PRO A 197 10.20 42.41 13.87
CA PRO A 197 9.86 43.65 14.54
C PRO A 197 10.88 44.72 14.16
N SER A 198 10.41 45.83 13.60
CA SER A 198 11.22 46.96 13.11
C SER A 198 11.97 47.73 14.21
N THR A 199 11.79 47.33 15.48
CA THR A 199 12.24 48.04 16.67
C THR A 199 13.73 47.89 16.97
N MET A 200 14.35 46.75 16.65
CA MET A 200 15.78 46.49 16.92
C MET A 200 16.72 47.40 16.12
N LYS A 201 16.38 47.70 14.85
CA LYS A 201 17.15 48.66 14.02
C LYS A 201 17.18 50.06 14.62
N LYS A 202 16.04 50.51 15.17
CA LYS A 202 15.93 51.84 15.80
C LYS A 202 16.73 51.93 17.10
N ILE A 203 16.74 50.86 17.90
CA ILE A 203 17.51 50.80 19.14
C ILE A 203 19.02 50.85 18.83
N TYR A 204 19.48 50.07 17.84
CA TYR A 204 20.89 50.06 17.42
C TYR A 204 21.35 51.42 16.87
N GLU A 205 20.51 52.09 16.08
CA GLU A 205 20.80 53.45 15.58
C GLU A 205 20.82 54.50 16.71
N THR A 206 19.96 54.35 17.72
CA THR A 206 19.90 55.28 18.86
C THR A 206 21.12 55.13 19.76
N ILE A 207 21.57 53.89 20.01
CA ILE A 207 22.79 53.60 20.77
C ILE A 207 24.03 54.10 20.01
N LYS A 208 24.11 53.87 18.70
CA LYS A 208 25.23 54.32 17.86
C LYS A 208 25.31 55.85 17.73
N ARG A 209 24.18 56.56 17.83
CA ARG A 209 24.16 58.04 17.88
C ARG A 209 24.64 58.58 19.22
N ARG A 210 24.30 57.92 20.34
CA ARG A 210 24.76 58.33 21.68
C ARG A 210 26.22 58.03 21.97
N ALA A 211 26.82 57.03 21.31
CA ALA A 211 28.24 56.72 21.45
C ALA A 211 29.18 57.64 20.63
N ARG A 212 28.62 58.58 19.84
CA ARG A 212 29.36 59.55 19.01
C ARG A 212 29.29 61.00 19.52
N THR A 213 28.64 61.22 20.65
CA THR A 213 28.57 62.47 21.41
C THR A 213 29.26 62.26 22.74
#